data_AF-A0A6G7WWZ8-F1
#
_entry.id   AF-A0A6G7WWZ8-F1
#
_cell.length_a   1.000
_cell.length_b   1.000
_cell.length_c   1.000
_cell.angle_alpha   90.00
_cell.angle_beta   90.00
_cell.angle_gamma   90.00
#
_symmetry.space_group_name_H-M   'P 1'
#
loop_
_entity.id
_entity.type
_entity.pdbx_description
1 polymer ?
#
loop_
_entity_poly.entity_id
_entity_poly.type
_entity_poly.pdbx_seq_one_letter_code
_entity_poly.pdbx_strand_id
1 'polypeptide(L)'
;MKDNFELVVEQKQGSIVSNLDALTSELNENLNHYRNLVVTEDTTKDAKKIISNLNKLDKEINDTRIRNKKEFMKPFEDFELQAKEMSSLIKEASGSISIQVKIFEGKVIEDKTNKVKQFFEEHKLANGYDFINFEQVGLKIGLSNTVTSLEKLVIEFIDKVTADLALIETQQNKERILVKYYQSLDATQAITIVNNEIVREEQLKARQEELKQQQEERIETVKEVVQAPKVVEEVMVMKFYVE
;
A
#
# COMPACT_ATOMS: atom_id res chain seq x y z
N MET A 1 11.19 1.13 -34.22
CA MET A 1 12.03 -0.06 -34.45
C MET A 1 11.10 -1.27 -34.51
N LYS A 2 11.22 -2.11 -35.54
CA LYS A 2 10.52 -3.39 -35.60
C LYS A 2 11.59 -4.46 -35.51
N ASP A 3 11.95 -4.79 -34.28
CA ASP A 3 12.83 -5.93 -34.03
C ASP A 3 11.91 -7.15 -33.97
N ASN A 4 11.89 -7.91 -35.06
CA ASN A 4 11.12 -9.15 -35.16
C ASN A 4 12.06 -10.30 -34.80
N PHE A 5 12.00 -10.76 -33.55
CA PHE A 5 12.76 -11.91 -33.09
C PHE A 5 11.89 -13.17 -33.18
N GLU A 6 12.26 -14.10 -34.05
CA GLU A 6 11.57 -15.38 -34.22
C GLU A 6 12.55 -16.53 -33.97
N LEU A 7 12.20 -17.42 -33.04
CA LEU A 7 12.96 -18.64 -32.76
C LEU A 7 12.40 -19.78 -33.60
N VAL A 8 13.20 -20.26 -34.56
CA VAL A 8 12.88 -21.45 -35.37
C VAL A 8 13.64 -22.65 -34.80
N VAL A 9 12.91 -23.70 -34.40
CA VAL A 9 13.51 -24.94 -33.86
C VAL A 9 13.02 -26.12 -34.70
N GLU A 10 13.96 -26.85 -35.33
CA GLU A 10 13.70 -28.13 -36.00
C GLU A 10 14.23 -29.27 -35.14
N GLN A 11 13.34 -30.06 -34.53
CA GLN A 11 13.71 -31.24 -33.76
C GLN A 11 13.53 -32.49 -34.61
N LYS A 12 14.61 -33.21 -34.91
CA LYS A 12 14.55 -34.54 -35.52
C LYS A 12 14.48 -35.60 -34.41
N GLN A 13 13.52 -36.52 -34.47
CA GLN A 13 13.46 -37.66 -33.54
C GLN A 13 14.77 -38.46 -33.66
N GLY A 14 15.56 -38.48 -32.60
CA GLY A 14 16.75 -39.32 -32.56
C GLY A 14 16.33 -40.78 -32.36
N SER A 15 16.65 -41.65 -33.31
CA SER A 15 16.44 -43.09 -33.18
C SER A 15 17.75 -43.77 -32.78
N ILE A 16 17.69 -44.69 -31.81
CA ILE A 16 18.82 -45.54 -31.43
C ILE A 16 18.60 -46.90 -32.08
N VAL A 17 19.40 -47.23 -33.08
CA VAL A 17 19.48 -48.58 -33.64
C VAL A 17 20.51 -49.36 -32.82
N SER A 18 20.11 -50.48 -32.24
CA SER A 18 20.99 -51.31 -31.39
C SER A 18 20.79 -52.79 -31.69
N ASN A 19 21.79 -53.62 -31.35
CA ASN A 19 21.70 -55.08 -31.44
C ASN A 19 21.14 -55.72 -30.16
N LEU A 20 20.49 -54.95 -29.28
CA LEU A 20 20.04 -55.42 -27.97
C LEU A 20 19.09 -56.62 -28.06
N ASP A 21 18.24 -56.68 -29.08
CA ASP A 21 17.31 -57.81 -29.28
C ASP A 21 18.05 -59.11 -29.65
N ALA A 22 19.06 -59.01 -30.52
CA ALA A 22 19.91 -60.14 -30.89
C ALA A 22 20.75 -60.61 -29.68
N LEU A 23 21.35 -59.66 -28.95
CA LEU A 23 22.14 -59.93 -27.75
C LEU A 23 21.29 -60.56 -26.64
N THR A 24 20.02 -60.12 -26.49
CA THR A 24 19.09 -60.68 -25.50
C THR A 24 18.76 -62.14 -25.82
N SER A 25 18.57 -62.47 -27.10
CA SER A 25 18.34 -63.85 -27.54
C SER A 25 19.53 -64.75 -27.23
N GLU A 26 20.74 -64.31 -27.58
CA GLU A 26 22.00 -65.04 -27.32
C GLU A 26 22.27 -65.21 -25.81
N LEU A 27 22.01 -64.17 -25.00
CA LEU A 27 22.13 -64.24 -23.55
C LEU A 27 21.15 -65.24 -22.94
N ASN A 28 19.90 -65.29 -23.42
CA ASN A 28 18.90 -66.21 -22.89
C ASN A 28 19.26 -67.68 -23.15
N GLU A 29 19.78 -67.99 -24.33
CA GLU A 29 20.24 -69.34 -24.68
C GLU A 29 21.45 -69.75 -23.82
N ASN A 30 22.45 -68.87 -23.69
CA ASN A 30 23.69 -69.19 -23.00
C ASN A 30 23.59 -69.15 -21.46
N LEU A 31 22.80 -68.22 -20.90
CA LEU A 31 22.64 -68.10 -19.44
C LEU A 31 21.84 -69.25 -18.84
N ASN A 32 20.96 -69.90 -19.61
CA ASN A 32 20.25 -71.10 -19.16
C ASN A 32 21.19 -72.27 -18.84
N HIS A 33 22.31 -72.38 -19.56
CA HIS A 33 23.36 -73.36 -19.27
C HIS A 33 24.08 -73.03 -17.94
N TYR A 34 24.42 -71.76 -17.72
CA TYR A 34 25.10 -71.31 -16.49
C TYR A 34 24.20 -71.35 -15.25
N ARG A 35 22.88 -71.16 -15.39
CA ARG A 35 21.90 -71.23 -14.29
C ARG A 35 21.80 -72.61 -13.63
N ASN A 36 22.16 -73.68 -14.37
CA ASN A 36 22.09 -75.06 -13.89
C ASN A 36 23.49 -75.69 -13.70
N LEU A 37 24.56 -74.90 -13.76
CA LEU A 37 25.93 -75.40 -13.67
C LEU A 37 26.25 -75.82 -12.22
N VAL A 38 26.55 -77.10 -12.01
CA VAL A 38 27.01 -77.63 -10.71
C VAL A 38 28.52 -77.40 -10.59
N VAL A 39 28.93 -76.56 -9.63
CA VAL A 39 30.34 -76.27 -9.36
C VAL A 39 30.92 -77.33 -8.43
N THR A 40 32.04 -77.91 -8.85
CA THR A 40 32.84 -78.90 -8.11
C THR A 40 34.22 -78.33 -7.78
N GLU A 41 35.00 -79.02 -6.95
CA GLU A 41 36.34 -78.56 -6.54
C GLU A 41 37.26 -78.32 -7.75
N ASP A 42 37.24 -79.21 -8.73
CA ASP A 42 38.03 -79.09 -9.97
C ASP A 42 37.55 -77.98 -10.92
N THR A 43 36.27 -77.62 -10.90
CA THR A 43 35.65 -76.65 -11.83
C THR A 43 35.51 -75.24 -11.25
N THR A 44 35.82 -75.06 -9.97
CA THR A 44 35.68 -73.78 -9.24
C THR A 44 36.45 -72.63 -9.90
N LYS A 45 37.63 -72.89 -10.46
CA LYS A 45 38.45 -71.86 -11.12
C LYS A 45 37.79 -71.33 -12.39
N ASP A 46 37.18 -72.20 -13.18
CA ASP A 46 36.53 -71.80 -14.43
C ASP A 46 35.15 -71.18 -14.18
N ALA A 47 34.41 -71.65 -13.17
CA ALA A 47 33.19 -71.00 -12.69
C ALA A 47 33.45 -69.54 -12.27
N LYS A 48 34.55 -69.27 -11.54
CA LYS A 48 34.95 -67.89 -11.18
C LYS A 48 35.30 -67.02 -12.39
N LYS A 49 35.91 -67.59 -13.44
CA LYS A 49 36.16 -66.85 -14.69
C LYS A 49 34.87 -66.50 -15.41
N ILE A 50 33.91 -67.43 -15.49
CA ILE A 50 32.60 -67.20 -16.10
C ILE A 50 31.87 -66.05 -15.38
N ILE A 51 31.81 -66.09 -14.04
CA ILE A 51 31.22 -65.00 -13.24
C ILE A 51 31.91 -63.67 -13.54
N SER A 52 33.24 -63.64 -13.58
CA SER A 52 33.97 -62.42 -13.90
C SER A 52 33.66 -61.89 -15.31
N ASN A 53 33.46 -62.77 -16.29
CA ASN A 53 33.14 -62.37 -17.66
C ASN A 53 31.70 -61.83 -17.75
N LEU A 54 30.74 -62.46 -17.06
CA LEU A 54 29.36 -61.97 -17.00
C LEU A 54 29.27 -60.59 -16.33
N ASN A 55 29.99 -60.38 -15.22
CA ASN A 55 30.05 -59.08 -14.55
C ASN A 55 30.70 -58.00 -15.43
N LYS A 56 31.70 -58.35 -16.24
CA LYS A 56 32.30 -57.42 -17.21
C LYS A 56 31.31 -57.04 -18.30
N LEU A 57 30.57 -58.01 -18.84
CA LEU A 57 29.57 -57.78 -19.88
C LEU A 57 28.41 -56.91 -19.37
N ASP A 58 27.89 -57.18 -18.16
CA ASP A 58 26.86 -56.34 -17.53
C ASP A 58 27.35 -54.89 -17.33
N LYS A 59 28.59 -54.73 -16.87
CA LYS A 59 29.20 -53.41 -16.73
C LYS A 59 29.31 -52.69 -18.08
N GLU A 60 29.77 -53.38 -19.13
CA GLU A 60 29.92 -52.81 -20.47
C GLU A 60 28.57 -52.36 -21.08
N ILE A 61 27.51 -53.16 -20.89
CA ILE A 61 26.14 -52.80 -21.28
C ILE A 61 25.70 -51.51 -20.56
N ASN A 62 25.90 -51.47 -19.23
CA ASN A 62 25.52 -50.30 -18.42
C ASN A 62 26.33 -49.05 -18.77
N ASP A 63 27.65 -49.17 -18.94
CA ASP A 63 28.54 -48.07 -19.31
C ASP A 63 28.16 -47.53 -20.71
N THR A 64 27.84 -48.41 -21.66
CA THR A 64 27.38 -48.04 -23.00
C THR A 64 26.03 -47.33 -22.96
N ARG A 65 25.07 -47.81 -22.14
CA ARG A 65 23.79 -47.14 -21.91
C ARG A 65 23.99 -45.72 -21.39
N ILE A 66 24.85 -45.54 -20.37
CA ILE A 66 25.11 -44.23 -19.76
C ILE A 66 25.76 -43.28 -20.77
N ARG A 67 26.77 -43.76 -21.51
CA ARG A 67 27.49 -42.98 -22.53
C ARG A 67 26.54 -42.50 -23.63
N ASN A 68 25.75 -43.42 -24.20
CA ASN A 68 24.80 -43.09 -25.26
C ASN A 68 23.73 -42.11 -24.77
N LYS A 69 23.21 -42.27 -23.54
CA LYS A 69 22.26 -41.30 -22.97
C LYS A 69 22.88 -39.91 -22.86
N LYS A 70 24.12 -39.81 -22.40
CA LYS A 70 24.84 -38.53 -22.26
C LYS A 70 25.07 -37.88 -23.63
N GLU A 71 25.54 -38.64 -24.61
CA GLU A 71 25.78 -38.12 -25.97
C GLU A 71 24.47 -37.69 -26.65
N PHE A 72 23.39 -38.46 -26.45
CA PHE A 72 22.07 -38.15 -26.99
C PHE A 72 21.46 -36.90 -26.36
N MET A 73 21.70 -36.66 -25.06
CA MET A 73 21.14 -35.51 -24.35
C MET A 73 21.98 -34.26 -24.48
N LYS A 74 23.27 -34.37 -24.77
CA LYS A 74 24.17 -33.23 -24.91
C LYS A 74 23.66 -32.14 -25.88
N PRO A 75 23.18 -32.43 -27.10
CA PRO A 75 22.64 -31.39 -27.99
C PRO A 75 21.43 -30.65 -27.41
N PHE A 76 20.59 -31.35 -26.63
CA PHE A 76 19.45 -30.74 -25.96
C PHE A 76 19.90 -29.87 -24.78
N GLU A 77 20.84 -30.34 -23.96
CA GLU A 77 21.42 -29.58 -22.86
C GLU A 77 22.12 -28.31 -23.37
N ASP A 78 22.88 -28.41 -24.46
CA ASP A 78 23.55 -27.28 -25.10
C ASP A 78 22.52 -26.24 -25.63
N PHE A 79 21.44 -26.70 -26.27
CA PHE A 79 20.33 -25.83 -26.69
C PHE A 79 19.64 -25.16 -25.49
N GLU A 80 19.36 -25.91 -24.42
CA GLU A 80 18.70 -25.39 -23.21
C GLU A 80 19.55 -24.29 -22.55
N LEU A 81 20.87 -24.48 -22.49
CA LEU A 81 21.81 -23.47 -21.99
C LEU A 81 21.78 -22.21 -22.84
N GLN A 82 21.87 -22.34 -24.17
CA GLN A 82 21.80 -21.20 -25.09
C GLN A 82 20.45 -20.47 -24.99
N ALA A 83 19.34 -21.19 -24.90
CA ALA A 83 18.01 -20.61 -24.74
C ALA A 83 17.87 -19.84 -23.42
N LYS A 84 18.43 -20.36 -22.32
CA LYS A 84 18.46 -19.67 -21.03
C LYS A 84 19.31 -18.41 -21.06
N GLU A 85 20.47 -18.46 -21.70
CA GLU A 85 21.34 -17.30 -21.89
C GLU A 85 20.64 -16.20 -22.70
N MET A 86 20.04 -16.55 -23.84
CA MET A 86 19.22 -15.62 -24.64
C MET A 86 18.07 -15.02 -23.83
N SER A 87 17.35 -15.83 -23.05
CA SER A 87 16.29 -15.35 -22.17
C SER A 87 16.80 -14.37 -21.11
N SER A 88 17.99 -14.62 -20.56
CA SER A 88 18.64 -13.74 -19.58
C SER A 88 18.98 -12.38 -20.19
N LEU A 89 19.58 -12.35 -21.39
CA LEU A 89 19.90 -11.11 -22.11
C LEU A 89 18.64 -10.26 -22.38
N ILE A 90 17.54 -10.89 -22.78
CA ILE A 90 16.26 -10.21 -23.00
C ILE A 90 15.71 -9.61 -21.69
N LYS A 91 15.78 -10.36 -20.58
CA LYS A 91 15.32 -9.88 -19.27
C LYS A 91 16.16 -8.71 -18.76
N GLU A 92 17.47 -8.76 -18.95
CA GLU A 92 18.37 -7.67 -18.59
C GLU A 92 18.06 -6.39 -19.39
N ALA A 93 17.94 -6.51 -20.72
CA ALA A 93 17.63 -5.38 -21.59
C ALA A 93 16.25 -4.78 -21.28
N SER A 94 15.22 -5.62 -21.17
CA SER A 94 13.86 -5.16 -20.84
C SER A 94 13.76 -4.55 -19.44
N GLY A 95 14.50 -5.09 -18.47
CA GLY A 95 14.63 -4.53 -17.13
C GLY A 95 15.25 -3.13 -17.13
N SER A 96 16.36 -2.96 -17.86
CA SER A 96 17.02 -1.66 -18.02
C SER A 96 16.10 -0.62 -18.66
N ILE A 97 15.38 -0.99 -19.73
CA ILE A 97 14.41 -0.11 -20.38
C ILE A 97 13.28 0.26 -19.42
N SER A 98 12.74 -0.70 -18.66
CA SER A 98 11.68 -0.44 -17.67
C SER A 98 12.11 0.57 -16.60
N ILE A 99 13.33 0.46 -16.09
CA ILE A 99 13.90 1.42 -15.13
C ILE A 99 14.00 2.81 -15.75
N GLN A 100 14.53 2.91 -16.98
CA GLN A 100 14.66 4.18 -17.68
C GLN A 100 13.30 4.84 -17.94
N VAL A 101 12.29 4.06 -18.33
CA VAL A 101 10.91 4.54 -18.50
C VAL A 101 10.36 5.11 -17.20
N LYS A 102 10.47 4.39 -16.08
CA LYS A 102 10.00 4.88 -14.77
C LYS A 102 10.70 6.15 -14.33
N ILE A 103 12.01 6.25 -14.53
CA ILE A 103 12.78 7.46 -14.21
C ILE A 103 12.29 8.64 -15.06
N PHE A 104 12.12 8.43 -16.37
CA PHE A 104 11.66 9.48 -17.27
C PHE A 104 10.23 9.93 -16.96
N GLU A 105 9.32 8.99 -16.73
CA GLU A 105 7.94 9.28 -16.32
C GLU A 105 7.89 10.05 -14.99
N GLY A 106 8.71 9.65 -14.02
CA GLY A 106 8.88 10.35 -12.75
C GLY A 106 9.33 11.80 -12.96
N LYS A 107 10.35 12.02 -13.78
CA LYS A 107 10.82 13.37 -14.14
C LYS A 107 9.75 14.21 -14.82
N VAL A 108 8.97 13.62 -15.73
CA VAL A 108 7.86 14.33 -16.39
C VAL A 108 6.80 14.77 -15.38
N ILE A 109 6.48 13.93 -14.39
CA ILE A 109 5.54 14.28 -13.31
C ILE A 109 6.13 15.36 -12.41
N GLU A 110 7.41 15.24 -12.04
CA GLU A 110 8.12 16.22 -11.21
C GLU A 110 8.18 17.59 -11.90
N ASP A 111 8.55 17.64 -13.18
CA ASP A 111 8.59 18.88 -13.98
C ASP A 111 7.21 19.54 -14.07
N LYS A 112 6.15 18.76 -14.28
CA LYS A 112 4.77 19.27 -14.25
C LYS A 112 4.42 19.82 -12.87
N THR A 113 4.78 19.09 -11.81
CA THR A 113 4.52 19.48 -10.42
C THR A 113 5.22 20.79 -10.10
N ASN A 114 6.49 20.92 -10.46
CA ASN A 114 7.27 22.15 -10.25
C ASN A 114 6.69 23.34 -11.02
N LYS A 115 6.27 23.15 -12.28
CA LYS A 115 5.62 24.21 -13.07
C LYS A 115 4.31 24.68 -12.44
N VAL A 116 3.44 23.74 -12.07
CA VAL A 116 2.13 24.08 -11.47
C VAL A 116 2.31 24.68 -10.07
N LYS A 117 3.31 24.21 -9.31
CA LYS A 117 3.66 24.79 -8.01
C LYS A 117 4.20 26.21 -8.15
N GLN A 118 5.08 26.46 -9.11
CA GLN A 118 5.55 27.81 -9.41
C GLN A 118 4.38 28.73 -9.79
N PHE A 119 3.50 28.26 -10.68
CA PHE A 119 2.30 28.99 -11.07
C PHE A 119 1.40 29.31 -9.86
N PHE A 120 1.21 28.34 -8.95
CA PHE A 120 0.47 28.56 -7.71
C PHE A 120 1.12 29.64 -6.83
N GLU A 121 2.43 29.58 -6.60
CA GLU A 121 3.13 30.58 -5.77
C GLU A 121 3.06 31.99 -6.38
N GLU A 122 3.20 32.11 -7.70
CA GLU A 122 3.05 33.38 -8.42
C GLU A 122 1.63 33.96 -8.23
N HIS A 123 0.60 33.13 -8.42
CA HIS A 123 -0.79 33.55 -8.25
C HIS A 123 -1.18 33.83 -6.79
N LYS A 124 -0.65 33.04 -5.85
CA LYS A 124 -0.83 33.24 -4.41
C LYS A 124 -0.29 34.60 -3.99
N LEU A 125 0.95 34.92 -4.40
CA LEU A 125 1.61 36.19 -4.07
C LEU A 125 0.92 37.37 -4.76
N ALA A 126 0.49 37.22 -6.02
CA ALA A 126 -0.24 38.26 -6.73
C ALA A 126 -1.59 38.62 -6.08
N ASN A 127 -2.26 37.67 -5.43
CA ASN A 127 -3.52 37.90 -4.71
C ASN A 127 -3.33 38.21 -3.21
N GLY A 128 -2.11 38.11 -2.67
CA GLY A 128 -1.82 38.40 -1.26
C GLY A 128 -2.32 37.33 -0.27
N TYR A 129 -2.43 36.07 -0.69
CA TYR A 129 -2.95 34.98 0.15
C TYR A 129 -1.85 34.13 0.79
N ASP A 130 -1.09 34.68 1.74
CA ASP A 130 0.07 33.97 2.32
C ASP A 130 -0.28 32.70 3.12
N PHE A 131 -1.54 32.56 3.54
CA PHE A 131 -2.01 31.47 4.40
C PHE A 131 -2.34 30.16 3.66
N ILE A 132 -2.44 30.17 2.33
CA ILE A 132 -2.72 28.96 1.53
C ILE A 132 -1.42 28.26 1.10
N ASN A 133 -1.44 26.93 1.03
CA ASN A 133 -0.33 26.09 0.61
C ASN A 133 -0.74 25.22 -0.58
N PHE A 134 0.23 24.86 -1.42
CA PHE A 134 0.00 24.09 -2.63
C PHE A 134 -0.70 22.75 -2.38
N GLU A 135 -0.38 22.08 -1.26
CA GLU A 135 -0.94 20.79 -0.88
C GLU A 135 -2.46 20.87 -0.62
N GLN A 136 -2.98 22.05 -0.26
CA GLN A 136 -4.41 22.26 0.01
C GLN A 136 -5.25 22.30 -1.26
N VAL A 137 -4.63 22.51 -2.43
CA VAL A 137 -5.32 22.43 -3.73
C VAL A 137 -5.74 20.98 -4.03
N GLY A 138 -5.05 19.99 -3.46
CA GLY A 138 -5.42 18.57 -3.58
C GLY A 138 -5.24 17.98 -4.98
N LEU A 139 -4.30 18.52 -5.77
CA LEU A 139 -4.08 18.08 -7.15
C LEU A 139 -3.45 16.68 -7.22
N LYS A 140 -4.05 15.81 -8.04
CA LYS A 140 -3.46 14.53 -8.44
C LYS A 140 -2.76 14.70 -9.78
N ILE A 141 -1.44 14.88 -9.74
CA ILE A 141 -0.62 15.11 -10.94
C ILE A 141 -0.11 13.77 -11.47
N GLY A 142 -0.50 13.45 -12.70
CA GLY A 142 -0.08 12.26 -13.43
C GLY A 142 0.38 12.55 -14.86
N LEU A 143 0.74 11.48 -15.57
CA LEU A 143 1.26 11.57 -16.95
C LEU A 143 0.21 12.07 -17.94
N SER A 144 -1.07 11.73 -17.75
CA SER A 144 -2.17 12.13 -18.63
C SER A 144 -2.63 13.58 -18.43
N ASN A 145 -2.35 14.19 -17.27
CA ASN A 145 -2.76 15.56 -16.99
C ASN A 145 -1.91 16.55 -17.81
N THR A 146 -2.56 17.59 -18.36
CA THR A 146 -1.86 18.70 -18.99
C THR A 146 -1.59 19.79 -17.96
N VAL A 147 -0.49 20.54 -18.12
CA VAL A 147 -0.15 21.67 -17.22
C VAL A 147 -1.31 22.67 -17.19
N THR A 148 -1.88 23.02 -18.34
CA THR A 148 -3.04 23.92 -18.45
C THR A 148 -4.28 23.43 -17.70
N SER A 149 -4.54 22.12 -17.68
CA SER A 149 -5.67 21.58 -16.91
C SER A 149 -5.46 21.72 -15.40
N LEU A 150 -4.21 21.60 -14.94
CA LEU A 150 -3.84 21.74 -13.55
C LEU A 150 -3.82 23.21 -13.12
N GLU A 151 -3.32 24.11 -13.96
CA GLU A 151 -3.35 25.56 -13.75
C GLU A 151 -4.78 26.08 -13.58
N LYS A 152 -5.74 25.58 -14.38
CA LYS A 152 -7.17 25.93 -14.21
C LYS A 152 -7.70 25.56 -12.83
N LEU A 153 -7.37 24.37 -12.32
CA LEU A 153 -7.78 23.95 -10.99
C LEU A 153 -7.14 24.82 -9.89
N VAL A 154 -5.90 25.28 -10.09
CA VAL A 154 -5.27 26.26 -9.20
C VAL A 154 -6.02 27.59 -9.20
N ILE A 155 -6.39 28.09 -10.39
CA ILE A 155 -7.17 29.32 -10.52
C ILE A 155 -8.53 29.16 -9.82
N GLU A 156 -9.26 28.09 -10.10
CA GLU A 156 -10.55 27.80 -9.47
C GLU A 156 -10.46 27.75 -7.93
N PHE A 157 -9.37 27.20 -7.39
CA PHE A 157 -9.12 27.20 -5.95
C PHE A 157 -8.90 28.61 -5.39
N ILE A 158 -8.08 29.44 -6.04
CA ILE A 158 -7.81 30.81 -5.60
C ILE A 158 -9.06 31.68 -5.75
N ASP A 159 -9.85 31.49 -6.81
CA ASP A 159 -11.11 32.18 -7.02
C ASP A 159 -12.13 31.81 -5.93
N LYS A 160 -12.19 30.53 -5.54
CA LYS A 160 -12.99 30.09 -4.39
C LYS A 160 -12.54 30.79 -3.10
N VAL A 161 -11.25 30.83 -2.82
CA VAL A 161 -10.70 31.50 -1.63
C VAL A 161 -11.07 32.99 -1.63
N THR A 162 -10.99 33.64 -2.79
CA THR A 162 -11.37 35.04 -2.96
C THR A 162 -12.85 35.26 -2.68
N ALA A 163 -13.72 34.40 -3.22
CA ALA A 163 -15.16 34.45 -2.98
C ALA A 163 -15.53 34.19 -1.51
N ASP A 164 -14.86 33.22 -0.87
CA ASP A 164 -15.04 32.89 0.54
C ASP A 164 -14.64 34.06 1.45
N LEU A 165 -13.51 34.71 1.19
CA LEU A 165 -13.10 35.91 1.94
C LEU A 165 -14.08 37.08 1.74
N ALA A 166 -14.53 37.31 0.50
CA ALA A 166 -15.54 38.33 0.21
C ALA A 166 -16.86 38.04 0.93
N LEU A 167 -17.27 36.77 1.03
CA LEU A 167 -18.43 36.37 1.81
C LEU A 167 -18.24 36.66 3.30
N ILE A 168 -17.10 36.31 3.88
CA ILE A 168 -16.80 36.51 5.30
C ILE A 168 -16.81 38.01 5.67
N GLU A 169 -16.32 38.89 4.79
CA GLU A 169 -16.37 40.35 5.04
C GLU A 169 -17.79 40.90 5.18
N THR A 170 -18.81 40.22 4.64
CA THR A 170 -20.22 40.62 4.80
C THR A 170 -20.86 40.17 6.12
N GLN A 171 -20.19 39.30 6.88
CA GLN A 171 -20.74 38.68 8.09
C GLN A 171 -20.42 39.47 9.37
N GLN A 172 -21.27 39.34 10.38
CA GLN A 172 -20.97 39.82 11.74
C GLN A 172 -19.91 38.91 12.40
N ASN A 173 -19.10 39.46 13.32
CA ASN A 173 -18.02 38.73 14.01
C ASN A 173 -16.97 38.12 13.06
N LYS A 174 -16.67 38.84 11.97
CA LYS A 174 -15.76 38.42 10.90
C LYS A 174 -14.39 37.95 11.39
N GLU A 175 -13.85 38.58 12.44
CA GLU A 175 -12.55 38.22 13.00
C GLU A 175 -12.54 36.80 13.56
N ARG A 176 -13.63 36.38 14.24
CA ARG A 176 -13.79 35.00 14.71
C ARG A 176 -13.95 34.02 13.55
N ILE A 177 -14.70 34.42 12.53
CA ILE A 177 -14.96 33.58 11.34
C ILE A 177 -13.66 33.35 10.57
N LEU A 178 -12.84 34.38 10.37
CA LEU A 178 -11.54 34.28 9.69
C LEU A 178 -10.60 33.28 10.38
N VAL A 179 -10.54 33.28 11.71
CA VAL A 179 -9.70 32.33 12.46
C VAL A 179 -10.10 30.87 12.17
N LYS A 180 -11.40 30.57 12.12
CA LYS A 180 -11.89 29.22 11.78
C LYS A 180 -11.68 28.92 10.30
N TYR A 181 -11.88 29.90 9.43
CA TYR A 181 -11.70 29.76 7.99
C TYR A 181 -10.25 29.41 7.63
N TYR A 182 -9.25 30.03 8.24
CA TYR A 182 -7.84 29.68 7.99
C TYR A 182 -7.48 28.24 8.37
N GLN A 183 -8.31 27.57 9.18
CA GLN A 183 -8.13 26.16 9.54
C GLN A 183 -8.80 25.21 8.54
N SER A 184 -9.95 25.58 7.97
CA SER A 184 -10.77 24.70 7.12
C SER A 184 -10.73 25.03 5.62
N LEU A 185 -10.48 26.29 5.24
CA LEU A 185 -10.70 26.84 3.90
C LEU A 185 -12.12 26.60 3.37
N ASP A 186 -13.09 26.67 4.28
CA ASP A 186 -14.52 26.57 4.01
C ASP A 186 -15.26 27.66 4.79
N ALA A 187 -15.70 28.71 4.07
CA ALA A 187 -16.42 29.82 4.68
C ALA A 187 -17.76 29.40 5.29
N THR A 188 -18.49 28.49 4.63
CA THR A 188 -19.82 28.04 5.11
C THR A 188 -19.69 27.31 6.43
N GLN A 189 -18.70 26.42 6.54
CA GLN A 189 -18.41 25.71 7.78
C GLN A 189 -17.95 26.68 8.88
N ALA A 190 -17.05 27.62 8.57
CA ALA A 190 -16.54 28.60 9.52
C ALA A 190 -17.65 29.49 10.10
N ILE A 191 -18.52 30.04 9.23
CA ILE A 191 -19.68 30.87 9.63
C ILE A 191 -20.61 30.06 10.53
N THR A 192 -20.94 28.83 10.15
CA THR A 192 -21.83 27.96 10.93
C THR A 192 -21.28 27.68 12.33
N ILE A 193 -19.99 27.39 12.44
CA ILE A 193 -19.34 27.15 13.74
C ILE A 193 -19.42 28.38 14.62
N VAL A 194 -19.03 29.55 14.11
CA VAL A 194 -19.00 30.78 14.90
C VAL A 194 -20.39 31.23 15.33
N ASN A 195 -21.38 31.15 14.44
CA ASN A 195 -22.77 31.49 14.78
C ASN A 195 -23.31 30.59 15.89
N ASN A 196 -23.02 29.28 15.82
CA ASN A 196 -23.41 28.35 16.89
C ASN A 196 -22.68 28.61 18.21
N GLU A 197 -21.40 29.02 18.18
CA GLU A 197 -20.64 29.41 19.36
C GLU A 197 -21.25 30.67 20.01
N ILE A 198 -21.61 31.68 19.23
CA ILE A 198 -22.23 32.93 19.72
C ILE A 198 -23.59 32.65 20.38
N VAL A 199 -24.47 31.91 19.70
CA VAL A 199 -25.78 31.55 20.24
C VAL A 199 -25.64 30.81 21.58
N ARG A 200 -24.66 29.92 21.70
CA ARG A 200 -24.39 29.21 22.95
C ARG A 200 -23.87 30.15 24.04
N GLU A 201 -22.98 31.08 23.71
CA GLU A 201 -22.46 32.06 24.66
C GLU A 201 -23.57 32.99 25.19
N GLU A 202 -24.47 33.45 24.32
CA GLU A 202 -25.62 34.27 24.71
C GLU A 202 -26.59 33.52 25.64
N GLN A 203 -26.91 32.26 25.31
CA GLN A 203 -27.74 31.40 26.15
C GLN A 203 -27.11 31.10 27.53
N LEU A 204 -25.78 31.05 27.61
CA LEU A 204 -25.07 30.86 28.88
C LEU A 204 -25.08 32.14 29.71
N LYS A 205 -24.87 33.30 29.10
CA LYS A 205 -24.95 34.60 29.78
C LYS A 205 -26.34 34.86 30.34
N ALA A 206 -27.39 34.64 29.53
CA ALA A 206 -28.78 34.81 29.96
C ALA A 206 -29.11 33.93 31.18
N ARG A 207 -28.75 32.64 31.16
CA ARG A 207 -28.93 31.75 32.31
C ARG A 207 -28.14 32.18 33.54
N GLN A 208 -26.94 32.72 33.37
CA GLN A 208 -26.15 33.23 34.50
C GLN A 208 -26.76 34.49 35.11
N GLU A 209 -27.30 35.39 34.29
CA GLU A 209 -27.99 36.59 34.76
C GLU A 209 -29.30 36.25 35.48
N GLU A 210 -30.09 35.31 34.95
CA GLU A 210 -31.28 34.79 35.64
C GLU A 210 -30.93 34.18 36.99
N LEU A 211 -29.86 33.38 37.06
CA LEU A 211 -29.39 32.79 38.33
C LEU A 211 -28.93 33.85 39.33
N LYS A 212 -28.26 34.92 38.87
CA LYS A 212 -27.85 36.03 39.74
C LYS A 212 -29.04 36.81 40.26
N GLN A 213 -30.02 37.13 39.41
CA GLN A 213 -31.25 37.81 39.82
C GLN A 213 -32.04 36.99 40.83
N GLN A 214 -32.21 35.69 40.59
CA GLN A 214 -32.87 34.80 41.56
C GLN A 214 -32.12 34.68 42.89
N GLN A 215 -30.78 34.76 42.88
CA GLN A 215 -29.97 34.78 44.09
C GLN A 215 -30.13 36.11 44.85
N GLU A 216 -30.13 37.25 44.15
CA GLU A 216 -30.33 38.57 44.75
C GLU A 216 -31.74 38.71 45.35
N GLU A 217 -32.79 38.29 44.63
CA GLU A 217 -34.17 38.25 45.14
C GLU A 217 -34.31 37.32 46.36
N ARG A 218 -33.64 36.15 46.35
CA ARG A 218 -33.60 35.26 47.53
C ARG A 218 -32.88 35.90 48.72
N ILE A 219 -31.85 36.71 48.49
CA ILE A 219 -31.12 37.39 49.57
C ILE A 219 -31.95 38.56 50.13
N GLU A 220 -32.67 39.31 49.29
CA GLU A 220 -33.59 40.37 49.74
C GLU A 220 -34.77 39.82 50.53
N THR A 221 -35.45 38.78 50.03
CA THR A 221 -36.57 38.13 50.75
C THR A 221 -36.13 37.56 52.10
N VAL A 222 -34.92 36.99 52.21
CA VAL A 222 -34.39 36.52 53.51
C VAL A 222 -34.06 37.69 54.46
N LYS A 223 -33.55 38.83 53.97
CA LYS A 223 -33.31 40.02 54.81
C LYS A 223 -34.61 40.62 55.36
N GLU A 224 -35.68 40.61 54.57
CA GLU A 224 -36.99 41.14 54.97
C GLU A 224 -37.64 40.29 56.08
N VAL A 225 -37.50 38.95 56.00
CA VAL A 225 -38.00 38.02 57.04
C VAL A 225 -37.24 38.14 58.37
N VAL A 226 -35.96 38.55 58.35
CA VAL A 226 -35.15 38.74 59.57
C VAL A 226 -35.46 40.08 60.29
N GLN A 227 -36.13 41.04 59.64
CA GLN A 227 -36.55 42.31 60.24
C GLN A 227 -37.98 42.34 60.79
N ALA A 228 -38.75 41.24 60.71
CA ALA A 228 -40.04 41.14 61.37
C ALA A 228 -39.88 41.17 62.92
N PRO A 229 -40.69 41.95 63.66
CA PRO A 229 -40.43 42.23 65.08
C PRO A 229 -40.55 40.98 65.97
N LYS A 230 -39.62 40.85 66.93
CA LYS A 230 -39.68 39.88 68.03
C LYS A 230 -41.03 40.00 68.75
N VAL A 231 -41.76 38.89 68.80
CA VAL A 231 -42.92 38.72 69.70
C VAL A 231 -42.43 38.92 71.13
N VAL A 232 -43.00 39.91 71.81
CA VAL A 232 -42.78 40.15 73.25
C VAL A 232 -43.66 39.16 74.00
N GLU A 233 -43.06 38.20 74.71
CA GLU A 233 -43.78 37.34 75.66
C GLU A 233 -44.15 38.14 76.91
N GLU A 234 -45.43 38.44 77.09
CA GLU A 234 -45.98 38.90 78.38
C GLU A 234 -46.05 37.72 79.35
N VAL A 235 -45.18 37.74 80.38
CA VAL A 235 -45.21 36.78 81.49
C VAL A 235 -46.31 37.18 82.47
N MET A 236 -47.41 36.42 82.49
CA MET A 236 -48.51 36.61 83.44
C MET A 236 -48.13 36.01 84.82
N VAL A 237 -47.84 36.87 85.80
CA VAL A 237 -47.56 36.44 87.18
C VAL A 237 -48.86 36.35 87.97
N MET A 238 -49.36 35.12 88.20
CA MET A 238 -50.44 34.87 89.17
C MET A 238 -49.91 35.01 90.60
N LYS A 239 -50.44 35.98 91.36
CA LYS A 239 -50.30 36.02 92.82
C LYS A 239 -51.51 35.36 93.46
N PHE A 240 -51.30 34.21 94.09
CA PHE A 240 -52.28 33.58 94.97
C PHE A 240 -52.12 34.16 96.39
N TYR A 241 -53.22 34.61 96.97
CA TYR A 241 -53.32 34.88 98.41
C TYR A 241 -54.17 33.77 99.03
N VAL A 242 -53.68 33.16 100.11
CA VAL A 242 -54.48 32.34 101.02
C VAL A 242 -54.11 32.75 102.45
N GLU A 243 -55.16 32.86 103.26
CA GLU A 243 -55.31 33.51 104.59
C GLU A 243 -54.23 33.25 105.64
#